data_AF-A0A8J4MP81-F1
#
_entry.id   AF-A0A8J4MP81-F1
#
_cell.length_a   1.000
_cell.length_b   1.000
_cell.length_c   1.000
_cell.angle_alpha   90.00
_cell.angle_beta   90.00
_cell.angle_gamma   90.00
#
_symmetry.space_group_name_H-M   'P 1'
#
loop_
_entity.id
_entity.type
_entity.pdbx_description
1 polymer ?
#
loop_
_entity_poly.entity_id
_entity_poly.type
_entity_poly.pdbx_seq_one_letter_code
_entity_poly.pdbx_strand_id
1 'polypeptide(L)'
;FAMEPNYLHIWPRNTFMMIALPNMDKSFTCTLFMPFEEFEKLTTGKQVLGFFQIHFPDAIPLIGERELKHDYFLLPAQAMISVKCSSYHLASRCVLMGDAAHAVVPFYGQGMNAGFEDCLVFDELMDQLHNDLGACLPEFSRLRVPDDHAISDLAMYNYIEMREHVNSTWFIFRKHVDNFLHTLMPSTIVPLYTMVTFTRIRYHEALQRWKWQKKIINRGLFVMGAAGLGGTYLLIKWLARDLNFCMENLWGWSHYLKNIGNFPFGIQVA
;
A
#
# COMPACT_ATOMS: atom_id res chain seq x y z
N PHE A 1 -24.76 -2.52 12.97
CA PHE A 1 -23.64 -2.93 12.11
C PHE A 1 -22.91 -4.05 12.81
N ALA A 2 -22.50 -5.09 12.08
CA ALA A 2 -21.76 -6.23 12.65
C ALA A 2 -20.26 -5.94 12.86
N MET A 3 -19.75 -4.88 12.21
CA MET A 3 -18.37 -4.37 12.30
C MET A 3 -18.42 -2.82 12.34
N GLU A 4 -17.27 -2.16 12.50
CA GLU A 4 -17.17 -0.70 12.51
C GLU A 4 -17.67 -0.11 11.17
N PRO A 5 -18.67 0.79 11.18
CA PRO A 5 -19.38 1.19 9.96
C PRO A 5 -18.61 2.19 9.07
N ASN A 6 -17.62 2.91 9.60
CA ASN A 6 -16.95 4.00 8.90
C ASN A 6 -15.58 3.59 8.34
N TYR A 7 -15.42 2.31 8.01
CA TYR A 7 -14.17 1.74 7.52
C TYR A 7 -14.41 0.87 6.30
N LEU A 8 -13.42 0.87 5.40
CA LEU A 8 -13.27 -0.17 4.39
C LEU A 8 -12.58 -1.36 5.04
N HIS A 9 -13.28 -2.48 5.17
CA HIS A 9 -12.73 -3.69 5.78
C HIS A 9 -12.04 -4.55 4.73
N ILE A 10 -10.85 -5.07 5.05
CA ILE A 10 -10.01 -5.81 4.11
C ILE A 10 -9.41 -7.03 4.84
N TRP A 11 -9.56 -8.22 4.25
CA TRP A 11 -8.94 -9.47 4.68
C TRP A 11 -7.94 -9.94 3.61
N PRO A 12 -6.65 -9.55 3.70
CA PRO A 12 -5.62 -9.95 2.73
C PRO A 12 -5.03 -11.33 3.08
N ARG A 13 -4.87 -12.23 2.09
CA ARG A 13 -4.36 -13.61 2.28
C ARG A 13 -3.35 -14.04 1.21
N ASN A 14 -2.46 -13.14 0.80
CA ASN A 14 -1.56 -13.40 -0.33
C ASN A 14 -2.46 -13.71 -1.52
N THR A 15 -2.47 -14.88 -2.11
CA THR A 15 -3.14 -15.20 -3.39
C THR A 15 -4.60 -14.78 -3.54
N PHE A 16 -5.35 -14.56 -2.46
CA PHE A 16 -6.72 -14.06 -2.46
C PHE A 16 -6.97 -13.01 -1.37
N MET A 17 -8.05 -12.26 -1.50
CA MET A 17 -8.44 -11.22 -0.55
C MET A 17 -9.96 -11.04 -0.53
N MET A 18 -10.50 -10.58 0.59
CA MET A 18 -11.90 -10.17 0.69
C MET A 18 -11.99 -8.72 1.16
N ILE A 19 -12.94 -7.96 0.63
CA ILE A 19 -13.26 -6.60 1.10
C ILE A 19 -14.72 -6.53 1.49
N ALA A 20 -15.06 -5.65 2.44
CA ALA A 20 -16.45 -5.37 2.78
C ALA A 20 -16.72 -3.86 2.84
N LEU A 21 -17.80 -3.44 2.19
CA LEU A 21 -18.28 -2.06 2.19
C LEU A 21 -19.60 -1.95 2.96
N PRO A 22 -19.78 -0.91 3.78
CA PRO A 22 -20.99 -0.70 4.57
C PRO A 22 -22.15 -0.22 3.70
N ASN A 23 -23.35 -0.73 3.99
CA ASN A 23 -24.61 -0.30 3.38
C ASN A 23 -25.45 0.53 4.37
N MET A 24 -26.39 1.33 3.84
CA MET A 24 -27.26 2.19 4.65
C MET A 24 -28.24 1.41 5.55
N ASP A 25 -28.59 0.18 5.16
CA ASP A 25 -29.45 -0.74 5.92
C ASP A 25 -28.73 -1.44 7.08
N LYS A 26 -27.48 -1.02 7.36
CA LYS A 26 -26.59 -1.57 8.38
C LYS A 26 -26.01 -2.95 8.07
N SER A 27 -26.17 -3.44 6.84
CA SER A 27 -25.46 -4.60 6.31
C SER A 27 -24.08 -4.22 5.73
N PHE A 28 -23.32 -5.23 5.33
CA PHE A 28 -22.09 -5.07 4.56
C PHE A 28 -22.16 -5.94 3.31
N THR A 29 -21.68 -5.43 2.18
CA THR A 29 -21.48 -6.24 0.97
C THR A 29 -20.04 -6.68 0.91
N CYS A 30 -19.80 -7.98 0.93
CA CYS A 30 -18.47 -8.58 0.85
C CYS A 30 -18.17 -9.02 -0.60
N THR A 31 -16.97 -8.70 -1.08
CA THR A 31 -16.45 -9.18 -2.37
C THR A 31 -15.20 -10.00 -2.14
N LEU A 32 -15.23 -11.28 -2.54
CA LEU A 32 -14.08 -12.19 -2.50
C LEU A 32 -13.36 -12.19 -3.86
N PHE A 33 -12.07 -11.89 -3.84
CA PHE A 33 -11.19 -11.96 -4.99
C PHE A 33 -10.21 -13.11 -4.84
N MET A 34 -10.27 -14.05 -5.78
CA MET A 34 -9.47 -15.27 -5.76
C MET A 34 -9.28 -15.79 -7.19
N PRO A 35 -8.18 -16.49 -7.52
CA PRO A 35 -8.01 -17.10 -8.84
C PRO A 35 -9.13 -18.07 -9.18
N PHE A 36 -9.49 -18.17 -10.46
CA PHE A 36 -10.55 -19.07 -10.92
C PHE A 36 -10.28 -20.53 -10.55
N GLU A 37 -9.01 -20.97 -10.59
CA GLU A 37 -8.67 -22.36 -10.25
C GLU A 37 -8.99 -22.71 -8.79
N GLU A 38 -8.98 -21.74 -7.88
CA GLU A 38 -9.36 -21.96 -6.48
C GLU A 38 -10.88 -21.95 -6.30
N PHE A 39 -11.62 -21.14 -7.08
CA PHE A 39 -13.08 -21.18 -7.09
C PHE A 39 -13.58 -22.55 -7.58
N GLU A 40 -12.95 -23.10 -8.62
CA GLU A 40 -13.31 -24.40 -9.21
C GLU A 40 -13.07 -25.59 -8.25
N LYS A 41 -12.13 -25.46 -7.28
CA LYS A 41 -11.89 -26.50 -6.26
C LYS A 41 -13.00 -26.58 -5.22
N LEU A 42 -13.80 -25.53 -5.04
CA LEU A 42 -14.81 -25.41 -3.99
C LEU A 42 -16.21 -25.73 -4.54
N THR A 43 -16.52 -27.03 -4.68
CA THR A 43 -17.78 -27.50 -5.31
C THR A 43 -18.90 -27.78 -4.32
N THR A 44 -18.62 -27.80 -3.02
CA THR A 44 -19.61 -28.12 -1.97
C THR A 44 -19.58 -27.11 -0.84
N GLY A 45 -20.73 -26.89 -0.19
CA GLY A 45 -20.81 -26.00 0.97
C GLY A 45 -19.91 -26.39 2.15
N LYS A 46 -19.55 -27.67 2.29
CA LYS A 46 -18.58 -28.12 3.29
C LYS A 46 -17.16 -27.66 2.96
N GLN A 47 -16.77 -27.71 1.68
CA GLN A 47 -15.47 -27.21 1.23
C GLN A 47 -15.38 -25.70 1.37
N VAL A 48 -16.43 -24.97 1.00
CA VAL A 48 -16.52 -23.50 1.20
C VAL A 48 -16.34 -23.17 2.68
N LEU A 49 -17.06 -23.85 3.57
CA LEU A 49 -16.95 -23.60 5.00
C LEU A 49 -15.53 -23.92 5.52
N GLY A 50 -14.94 -25.05 5.10
CA GLY A 50 -13.57 -25.40 5.45
C GLY A 50 -12.55 -24.37 4.98
N PHE A 51 -12.70 -23.86 3.75
CA PHE A 51 -11.86 -22.79 3.20
C PHE A 51 -11.96 -21.51 4.05
N PHE A 52 -13.18 -21.08 4.38
CA PHE A 52 -13.38 -19.91 5.24
C PHE A 52 -12.88 -20.15 6.68
N GLN A 53 -12.97 -21.35 7.23
CA GLN A 53 -12.44 -21.64 8.58
C GLN A 53 -10.92 -21.48 8.64
N ILE A 54 -10.23 -21.90 7.58
CA ILE A 54 -8.77 -21.81 7.50
C ILE A 54 -8.33 -20.37 7.23
N HIS A 55 -9.00 -19.68 6.30
CA HIS A 55 -8.51 -18.40 5.78
C HIS A 55 -9.25 -17.18 6.32
N PHE A 56 -10.54 -17.25 6.61
CA PHE A 56 -11.38 -16.13 7.05
C PHE A 56 -12.24 -16.52 8.27
N PRO A 57 -11.62 -17.00 9.37
CA PRO A 57 -12.37 -17.59 10.49
C PRO A 57 -13.35 -16.62 11.14
N ASP A 58 -13.00 -15.34 11.18
CA ASP A 58 -13.80 -14.25 11.73
C ASP A 58 -14.96 -13.83 10.82
N ALA A 59 -14.90 -14.12 9.51
CA ALA A 59 -15.98 -13.81 8.59
C ALA A 59 -17.20 -14.74 8.75
N ILE A 60 -16.99 -15.99 9.18
CA ILE A 60 -18.06 -16.98 9.35
C ILE A 60 -19.15 -16.52 10.33
N PRO A 61 -18.83 -16.11 11.57
CA PRO A 61 -19.86 -15.63 12.49
C PRO A 61 -20.52 -14.32 12.05
N LEU A 62 -19.87 -13.53 11.18
CA LEU A 62 -20.41 -12.27 10.68
C LEU A 62 -21.40 -12.46 9.53
N ILE A 63 -21.09 -13.37 8.60
CA ILE A 63 -21.92 -13.66 7.42
C ILE A 63 -23.05 -14.64 7.80
N GLY A 64 -22.74 -15.63 8.65
CA GLY A 64 -23.61 -16.78 8.92
C GLY A 64 -23.25 -17.97 8.03
N GLU A 65 -23.14 -19.16 8.63
CA GLU A 65 -22.71 -20.36 7.89
C GLU A 65 -23.68 -20.74 6.76
N ARG A 66 -24.98 -20.58 7.00
CA ARG A 66 -26.01 -20.97 6.03
C ARG A 66 -26.00 -20.01 4.84
N GLU A 67 -25.95 -18.73 5.12
CA GLU A 67 -25.92 -17.63 4.17
C GLU A 67 -24.66 -17.71 3.32
N LEU A 68 -23.49 -17.93 3.94
CA LEU A 68 -22.22 -18.12 3.23
C LEU A 68 -22.31 -19.25 2.18
N LYS A 69 -22.87 -20.41 2.56
CA LYS A 69 -23.04 -21.54 1.64
C LYS A 69 -24.04 -21.23 0.54
N HIS A 70 -25.11 -20.50 0.84
CA HIS A 70 -26.12 -20.14 -0.14
C HIS A 70 -25.58 -19.13 -1.15
N ASP A 71 -24.99 -18.04 -0.67
CA ASP A 71 -24.58 -16.89 -1.49
C ASP A 71 -23.37 -17.23 -2.36
N TYR A 72 -22.47 -18.10 -1.89
CA TYR A 72 -21.33 -18.57 -2.67
C TYR A 72 -21.74 -19.32 -3.95
N PHE A 73 -22.84 -20.08 -3.92
CA PHE A 73 -23.33 -20.85 -5.07
C PHE A 73 -24.47 -20.16 -5.83
N LEU A 74 -24.87 -18.96 -5.42
CA LEU A 74 -25.94 -18.21 -6.08
C LEU A 74 -25.53 -17.79 -7.50
N LEU A 75 -24.28 -17.38 -7.67
CA LEU A 75 -23.70 -16.94 -8.94
C LEU A 75 -22.26 -17.44 -9.06
N PRO A 76 -21.77 -17.79 -10.27
CA PRO A 76 -20.37 -18.15 -10.45
C PRO A 76 -19.46 -16.93 -10.22
N ALA A 77 -18.18 -17.21 -9.96
CA ALA A 77 -17.15 -16.17 -9.89
C ALA A 77 -17.13 -15.33 -11.18
N GLN A 78 -17.05 -14.01 -11.03
CA GLN A 78 -17.11 -13.06 -12.15
C GLN A 78 -15.72 -12.72 -12.65
N ALA A 79 -15.56 -12.63 -13.97
CA ALA A 79 -14.31 -12.23 -14.59
C ALA A 79 -14.09 -10.72 -14.44
N MET A 80 -12.86 -10.35 -14.08
CA MET A 80 -12.39 -8.97 -14.10
C MET A 80 -11.51 -8.78 -15.33
N ILE A 81 -11.74 -7.70 -16.07
CA ILE A 81 -11.01 -7.39 -17.29
C ILE A 81 -10.24 -6.07 -17.11
N SER A 82 -9.10 -5.98 -17.79
CA SER A 82 -8.39 -4.73 -17.99
C SER A 82 -8.23 -4.50 -19.49
N VAL A 83 -8.79 -3.41 -20.00
CA VAL A 83 -8.72 -3.04 -21.41
C VAL A 83 -8.14 -1.64 -21.51
N LYS A 84 -7.10 -1.49 -22.33
CA LYS A 84 -6.56 -0.19 -22.73
C LYS A 84 -6.69 -0.05 -24.23
N CYS A 85 -7.21 1.08 -24.69
CA CYS A 85 -7.15 1.46 -26.09
C CYS A 85 -6.59 2.87 -26.25
N SER A 86 -6.24 3.21 -27.49
CA SER A 86 -5.85 4.57 -27.91
C SER A 86 -5.97 4.65 -29.44
N SER A 87 -6.44 5.74 -30.04
CA SER A 87 -7.04 6.93 -29.41
C SER A 87 -8.50 6.68 -28.95
N TYR A 88 -9.09 7.60 -28.18
CA TYR A 88 -10.48 7.51 -27.72
C TYR A 88 -11.49 8.15 -28.67
N HIS A 89 -11.06 8.60 -29.84
CA HIS A 89 -11.95 9.24 -30.81
C HIS A 89 -11.75 8.69 -32.22
N LEU A 90 -12.77 8.89 -33.05
CA LEU A 90 -12.71 8.66 -34.49
C LEU A 90 -13.21 9.90 -35.23
N ALA A 91 -12.26 10.64 -35.84
CA ALA A 91 -12.50 11.94 -36.44
C ALA A 91 -13.30 12.85 -35.48
N SER A 92 -14.16 13.72 -35.99
CA SER A 92 -15.07 14.56 -35.19
C SER A 92 -16.44 13.89 -34.91
N ARG A 93 -16.53 12.54 -34.97
CA ARG A 93 -17.82 11.83 -35.04
C ARG A 93 -18.11 10.87 -33.90
N CYS A 94 -17.10 10.32 -33.25
CA CYS A 94 -17.27 9.32 -32.22
C CYS A 94 -16.20 9.50 -31.14
N VAL A 95 -16.59 9.29 -29.89
CA VAL A 95 -15.72 9.34 -28.71
C VAL A 95 -16.11 8.22 -27.75
N LEU A 96 -15.10 7.61 -27.12
CA LEU A 96 -15.25 6.64 -26.04
C LEU A 96 -14.92 7.30 -24.70
N MET A 97 -15.69 6.98 -23.66
CA MET A 97 -15.51 7.46 -22.29
C MET A 97 -15.83 6.36 -21.28
N GLY A 98 -15.26 6.44 -20.07
CA GLY A 98 -15.43 5.44 -19.02
C GLY A 98 -14.96 4.06 -19.44
N ASP A 99 -15.63 3.01 -18.95
CA ASP A 99 -15.24 1.61 -19.20
C ASP A 99 -15.15 1.22 -20.68
N ALA A 100 -15.83 1.94 -21.59
CA ALA A 100 -15.69 1.71 -23.03
C ALA A 100 -14.31 2.13 -23.58
N ALA A 101 -13.66 3.12 -22.94
CA ALA A 101 -12.32 3.58 -23.26
C ALA A 101 -11.24 2.92 -22.38
N HIS A 102 -11.57 2.65 -21.12
CA HIS A 102 -10.64 2.11 -20.13
C HIS A 102 -11.34 1.24 -19.09
N ALA A 103 -11.58 -0.03 -19.42
CA ALA A 103 -11.99 -0.98 -18.40
C ALA A 103 -10.82 -1.24 -17.43
N VAL A 104 -10.98 -0.89 -16.15
CA VAL A 104 -9.95 -1.05 -15.12
C VAL A 104 -10.35 -2.08 -14.08
N VAL A 105 -9.37 -2.79 -13.52
CA VAL A 105 -9.61 -3.71 -12.41
C VAL A 105 -10.05 -2.96 -11.15
N PRO A 106 -10.98 -3.49 -10.34
CA PRO A 106 -11.65 -2.75 -9.27
C PRO A 106 -10.82 -2.59 -7.99
N PHE A 107 -9.49 -2.67 -8.08
CA PHE A 107 -8.62 -2.69 -6.91
C PHE A 107 -8.25 -1.31 -6.38
N TYR A 108 -8.52 -0.23 -7.12
CA TYR A 108 -8.32 1.15 -6.64
C TYR A 108 -9.62 1.89 -6.32
N GLY A 109 -10.79 1.34 -6.69
CA GLY A 109 -12.08 2.04 -6.54
C GLY A 109 -12.21 3.29 -7.43
N GLN A 110 -11.49 3.34 -8.55
CA GLN A 110 -11.38 4.55 -9.39
C GLN A 110 -12.05 4.45 -10.76
N GLY A 111 -12.57 3.28 -11.19
CA GLY A 111 -13.20 3.15 -12.52
C GLY A 111 -14.34 4.16 -12.75
N MET A 112 -15.33 4.17 -11.84
CA MET A 112 -16.41 5.15 -11.88
C MET A 112 -15.91 6.61 -11.78
N ASN A 113 -14.97 6.88 -10.87
CA ASN A 113 -14.45 8.24 -10.65
C ASN A 113 -13.70 8.76 -11.89
N ALA A 114 -12.87 7.92 -12.52
CA ALA A 114 -12.18 8.23 -13.76
C ALA A 114 -13.17 8.45 -14.91
N GLY A 115 -14.18 7.60 -15.05
CA GLY A 115 -15.24 7.80 -16.05
C GLY A 115 -16.07 9.07 -15.84
N PHE A 116 -16.30 9.49 -14.60
CA PHE A 116 -16.92 10.80 -14.31
C PHE A 116 -15.96 11.96 -14.60
N GLU A 117 -14.68 11.79 -14.31
CA GLU A 117 -13.66 12.79 -14.65
C GLU A 117 -13.51 12.94 -16.17
N ASP A 118 -13.68 11.88 -16.96
CA ASP A 118 -13.71 11.97 -18.43
C ASP A 118 -14.78 12.94 -18.91
N CYS A 119 -16.01 12.79 -18.41
CA CYS A 119 -17.13 13.67 -18.76
C CYS A 119 -16.81 15.12 -18.41
N LEU A 120 -16.22 15.34 -17.23
CA LEU A 120 -15.85 16.68 -16.76
C LEU A 120 -14.73 17.31 -17.60
N VAL A 121 -13.66 16.57 -17.88
CA VAL A 121 -12.55 17.05 -18.72
C VAL A 121 -13.03 17.33 -20.14
N PHE A 122 -13.95 16.51 -20.66
CA PHE A 122 -14.55 16.76 -21.97
C PHE A 122 -15.38 18.05 -21.98
N ASP A 123 -16.20 18.28 -20.96
CA ASP A 123 -16.98 19.51 -20.80
C ASP A 123 -16.07 20.75 -20.69
N GLU A 124 -14.99 20.67 -19.91
CA GLU A 124 -13.97 21.73 -19.81
C GLU A 124 -13.31 22.05 -21.17
N LEU A 125 -13.10 21.04 -22.03
CA LEU A 125 -12.58 21.24 -23.39
C LEU A 125 -13.62 21.86 -24.33
N MET A 126 -14.89 21.48 -24.20
CA MET A 126 -15.98 22.06 -24.97
C MET A 126 -16.10 23.56 -24.71
N ASP A 127 -15.96 23.99 -23.45
CA ASP A 127 -15.92 25.41 -23.08
C ASP A 127 -14.70 26.13 -23.68
N GLN A 128 -13.51 25.54 -23.55
CA GLN A 128 -12.25 26.15 -24.01
C GLN A 128 -12.15 26.26 -25.54
N LEU A 129 -12.72 25.30 -26.26
CA LEU A 129 -12.63 25.20 -27.72
C LEU A 129 -13.96 25.57 -28.41
N HIS A 130 -14.86 26.25 -27.70
CA HIS A 130 -16.11 26.80 -28.22
C HIS A 130 -16.99 25.76 -28.96
N ASN A 131 -17.10 24.56 -28.39
CA ASN A 131 -17.86 23.43 -28.92
C ASN A 131 -17.39 22.91 -30.30
N ASP A 132 -16.16 23.22 -30.72
CA ASP A 132 -15.58 22.63 -31.93
C ASP A 132 -15.15 21.17 -31.69
N LEU A 133 -16.05 20.23 -32.00
CA LEU A 133 -15.77 18.79 -31.91
C LEU A 133 -14.55 18.34 -32.74
N GLY A 134 -14.20 19.08 -33.80
CA GLY A 134 -13.00 18.82 -34.60
C GLY A 134 -11.71 19.04 -33.82
N ALA A 135 -11.71 19.97 -32.87
CA ALA A 135 -10.61 20.25 -31.97
C ALA A 135 -10.74 19.48 -30.64
N CYS A 136 -11.95 19.38 -30.08
CA CYS A 136 -12.18 18.75 -28.77
C CYS A 136 -11.84 17.27 -28.76
N LEU A 137 -12.24 16.48 -29.77
CA LEU A 137 -12.05 15.03 -29.74
C LEU A 137 -10.57 14.60 -29.81
N PRO A 138 -9.73 15.17 -30.69
CA PRO A 138 -8.29 14.92 -30.66
C PRO A 138 -7.63 15.36 -29.36
N GLU A 139 -8.01 16.54 -28.84
CA GLU A 139 -7.43 17.08 -27.62
C GLU A 139 -7.83 16.27 -26.38
N PHE A 140 -9.07 15.79 -26.33
CA PHE A 140 -9.56 14.88 -25.29
C PHE A 140 -8.74 13.58 -25.28
N SER A 141 -8.51 12.96 -26.44
CA SER A 141 -7.65 11.76 -26.51
C SER A 141 -6.21 12.06 -26.10
N ARG A 142 -5.65 13.20 -26.53
CA ARG A 142 -4.28 13.61 -26.18
C ARG A 142 -4.12 13.81 -24.67
N LEU A 143 -5.12 14.41 -24.03
CA LEU A 143 -5.11 14.69 -22.60
C LEU A 143 -5.46 13.46 -21.78
N ARG A 144 -6.52 12.74 -22.12
CA ARG A 144 -7.12 11.76 -21.21
C ARG A 144 -6.47 10.38 -21.26
N VAL A 145 -6.01 9.94 -22.43
CA VAL A 145 -5.37 8.62 -22.61
C VAL A 145 -4.20 8.37 -21.62
N PRO A 146 -3.24 9.30 -21.42
CA PRO A 146 -2.17 9.10 -20.44
C PRO A 146 -2.67 8.91 -19.00
N ASP A 147 -3.73 9.60 -18.61
CA ASP A 147 -4.28 9.54 -17.25
C ASP A 147 -5.02 8.23 -17.01
N ASP A 148 -5.89 7.85 -17.94
CA ASP A 148 -6.66 6.60 -17.84
C ASP A 148 -5.76 5.37 -17.92
N HIS A 149 -4.69 5.44 -18.71
CA HIS A 149 -3.69 4.39 -18.75
C HIS A 149 -2.91 4.31 -17.43
N ALA A 150 -2.60 5.45 -16.81
CA ALA A 150 -1.90 5.52 -15.53
C ALA A 150 -2.76 4.99 -14.38
N ILE A 151 -4.05 5.33 -14.31
CA ILE A 151 -4.93 4.79 -13.26
C ILE A 151 -5.18 3.29 -13.45
N SER A 152 -5.28 2.80 -14.69
CA SER A 152 -5.33 1.38 -14.99
C SER A 152 -4.06 0.64 -14.49
N ASP A 153 -2.87 1.21 -14.70
CA ASP A 153 -1.62 0.67 -14.16
C ASP A 153 -1.57 0.71 -12.63
N LEU A 154 -2.03 1.81 -12.03
CA LEU A 154 -2.10 1.96 -10.58
C LEU A 154 -3.07 0.96 -9.95
N ALA A 155 -4.20 0.68 -10.59
CA ALA A 155 -5.16 -0.31 -10.13
C ALA A 155 -4.56 -1.73 -10.20
N MET A 156 -3.85 -2.06 -11.27
CA MET A 156 -3.15 -3.35 -11.38
C MET A 156 -2.00 -3.47 -10.38
N TYR A 157 -1.27 -2.39 -10.13
CA TYR A 157 -0.24 -2.37 -9.09
C TYR A 157 -0.86 -2.56 -7.70
N ASN A 158 -2.00 -1.89 -7.42
CA ASN A 158 -2.67 -2.00 -6.13
C ASN A 158 -3.24 -3.39 -5.88
N TYR A 159 -3.65 -4.12 -6.93
CA TYR A 159 -3.99 -5.54 -6.80
C TYR A 159 -2.82 -6.33 -6.19
N ILE A 160 -1.62 -6.18 -6.73
CA ILE A 160 -0.41 -6.87 -6.25
C ILE A 160 -0.09 -6.44 -4.81
N GLU A 161 -0.18 -5.15 -4.52
CA GLU A 161 0.10 -4.60 -3.19
C GLU A 161 -0.89 -5.09 -2.12
N MET A 162 -2.19 -5.02 -2.41
CA MET A 162 -3.27 -5.49 -1.51
C MET A 162 -3.17 -6.98 -1.22
N ARG A 163 -2.80 -7.73 -2.25
CA ARG A 163 -2.65 -9.18 -2.21
C ARG A 163 -1.47 -9.59 -1.33
N GLU A 164 -0.27 -9.08 -1.60
CA GLU A 164 0.98 -9.64 -1.05
C GLU A 164 1.57 -8.85 0.12
N HIS A 165 1.37 -7.53 0.18
CA HIS A 165 2.22 -6.66 0.99
C HIS A 165 1.52 -6.00 2.17
N VAL A 166 0.20 -5.97 2.25
CA VAL A 166 -0.52 -5.27 3.34
C VAL A 166 -0.16 -5.82 4.73
N ASN A 167 0.11 -7.13 4.84
CA ASN A 167 0.52 -7.77 6.09
C ASN A 167 2.03 -7.74 6.32
N SER A 168 2.83 -7.21 5.40
CA SER A 168 4.29 -7.16 5.55
C SER A 168 4.69 -6.10 6.57
N THR A 169 5.55 -6.47 7.52
CA THR A 169 6.13 -5.54 8.49
C THR A 169 6.88 -4.40 7.79
N TRP A 170 7.53 -4.68 6.67
CA TRP A 170 8.19 -3.67 5.84
C TRP A 170 7.20 -2.69 5.23
N PHE A 171 6.04 -3.16 4.76
CA PHE A 171 5.00 -2.30 4.20
C PHE A 171 4.42 -1.36 5.27
N ILE A 172 4.09 -1.91 6.44
CA ILE A 172 3.60 -1.12 7.58
C ILE A 172 4.65 -0.08 8.00
N PHE A 173 5.91 -0.49 8.14
CA PHE A 173 7.01 0.42 8.43
C PHE A 173 7.13 1.52 7.37
N ARG A 174 7.09 1.15 6.09
CA ARG A 174 7.20 2.10 4.99
C ARG A 174 6.07 3.11 5.00
N LYS A 175 4.84 2.67 5.28
CA LYS A 175 3.67 3.54 5.43
C LYS A 175 3.84 4.53 6.59
N HIS A 176 4.43 4.10 7.71
CA HIS A 176 4.77 5.01 8.82
C HIS A 176 5.83 6.03 8.42
N VAL A 177 6.87 5.61 7.69
CA VAL A 177 7.89 6.52 7.17
C VAL A 177 7.28 7.53 6.21
N ASP A 178 6.45 7.09 5.26
CA ASP A 178 5.80 7.97 4.29
C ASP A 178 4.86 8.97 5.00
N ASN A 179 4.11 8.54 6.01
CA ASN A 179 3.26 9.42 6.83
C ASN A 179 4.09 10.42 7.64
N PHE A 180 5.19 9.98 8.26
CA PHE A 180 6.09 10.85 9.01
C PHE A 180 6.73 11.92 8.10
N LEU A 181 7.20 11.50 6.93
CA LEU A 181 7.75 12.39 5.91
C LEU A 181 6.70 13.38 5.38
N HIS A 182 5.45 12.93 5.22
CA HIS A 182 4.34 13.81 4.86
C HIS A 182 4.08 14.86 5.96
N THR A 183 4.11 14.49 7.23
CA THR A 183 3.98 15.45 8.34
C THR A 183 5.10 16.48 8.36
N LEU A 184 6.33 16.09 7.99
CA LEU A 184 7.48 17.01 7.92
C LEU A 184 7.46 17.90 6.66
N MET A 185 7.06 17.36 5.52
CA MET A 185 7.11 18.02 4.21
C MET A 185 5.79 17.84 3.43
N PRO A 186 4.68 18.42 3.92
CA PRO A 186 3.33 18.09 3.46
C PRO A 186 3.06 18.45 2.00
N SER A 187 3.74 19.48 1.46
CA SER A 187 3.60 19.90 0.07
C SER A 187 4.52 19.14 -0.90
N THR A 188 5.58 18.51 -0.41
CA THR A 188 6.61 17.87 -1.27
C THR A 188 6.45 16.36 -1.32
N ILE A 189 6.03 15.74 -0.21
CA ILE A 189 5.82 14.30 -0.11
C ILE A 189 4.35 14.09 0.20
N VAL A 190 3.57 13.77 -0.83
CA VAL A 190 2.14 13.46 -0.68
C VAL A 190 1.94 11.97 -0.92
N PRO A 191 1.24 11.24 -0.02
CA PRO A 191 0.94 9.83 -0.25
C PRO A 191 0.19 9.62 -1.56
N LEU A 192 0.51 8.54 -2.29
CA LEU A 192 -0.12 8.23 -3.57
C LEU A 192 -1.65 8.12 -3.45
N TYR A 193 -2.13 7.43 -2.41
CA TYR A 193 -3.56 7.32 -2.13
C TYR A 193 -4.23 8.69 -1.99
N THR A 194 -3.57 9.64 -1.33
CA THR A 194 -4.09 11.01 -1.18
C THR A 194 -4.14 11.76 -2.51
N MET A 195 -3.07 11.67 -3.31
CA MET A 195 -3.04 12.30 -4.63
C MET A 195 -4.16 11.78 -5.54
N VAL A 196 -4.39 10.46 -5.57
CA VAL A 196 -5.37 9.84 -6.46
C VAL A 196 -6.81 10.00 -5.94
N THR A 197 -7.04 9.90 -4.64
CA THR A 197 -8.40 9.81 -4.07
C THR A 197 -8.97 11.16 -3.65
N PHE A 198 -8.12 12.10 -3.20
CA PHE A 198 -8.56 13.35 -2.57
C PHE A 198 -8.16 14.60 -3.34
N THR A 199 -7.60 14.45 -4.55
CA THR A 199 -7.25 15.59 -5.41
C THR A 199 -7.64 15.30 -6.86
N ARG A 200 -7.62 16.34 -7.71
CA ARG A 200 -7.73 16.22 -9.18
C ARG A 200 -6.35 16.34 -9.86
N ILE A 201 -5.27 15.94 -9.19
CA ILE A 201 -3.97 15.82 -9.85
C ILE A 201 -4.10 14.75 -10.93
N ARG A 202 -3.74 15.10 -12.16
CA ARG A 202 -3.74 14.19 -13.31
C ARG A 202 -3.05 12.86 -12.94
N TYR A 203 -3.70 11.74 -13.21
CA TYR A 203 -3.23 10.42 -12.76
C TYR A 203 -1.80 10.10 -13.20
N HIS A 204 -1.41 10.47 -14.43
CA HIS A 204 -0.05 10.26 -14.89
C HIS A 204 0.98 11.11 -14.13
N GLU A 205 0.62 12.32 -13.71
CA GLU A 205 1.46 13.16 -12.86
C GLU A 205 1.57 12.59 -11.44
N ALA A 206 0.46 12.11 -10.87
CA ALA A 206 0.47 11.46 -9.56
C ALA A 206 1.40 10.23 -9.57
N LEU A 207 1.35 9.44 -10.65
CA LEU A 207 2.23 8.29 -10.86
C LEU A 207 3.72 8.72 -10.97
N GLN A 208 4.02 9.80 -11.72
CA GLN A 208 5.38 10.31 -11.85
C GLN A 208 5.92 10.86 -10.53
N ARG A 209 5.11 11.66 -9.81
CA ARG A 209 5.45 12.20 -8.48
C ARG A 209 5.71 11.07 -7.49
N TRP A 210 4.87 10.04 -7.49
CA TRP A 210 5.08 8.87 -6.64
C TRP A 210 6.38 8.13 -6.95
N LYS A 211 6.70 7.90 -8.24
CA LYS A 211 7.97 7.28 -8.65
C LYS A 211 9.18 8.11 -8.20
N TRP A 212 9.10 9.43 -8.33
CA TRP A 212 10.13 10.35 -7.89
C TRP A 212 10.29 10.35 -6.35
N GLN A 213 9.20 10.45 -5.59
CA GLN A 213 9.20 10.37 -4.13
C GLN A 213 9.82 9.05 -3.66
N LYS A 214 9.40 7.92 -4.25
CA LYS A 214 9.95 6.59 -3.92
C LYS A 214 11.46 6.53 -4.14
N LYS A 215 11.96 7.09 -5.26
CA LYS A 215 13.39 7.17 -5.58
C LYS A 215 14.17 8.01 -4.56
N ILE A 216 13.65 9.17 -4.16
CA ILE A 216 14.32 10.04 -3.19
C ILE A 216 14.33 9.42 -1.80
N ILE A 217 13.20 8.91 -1.34
CA ILE A 217 13.10 8.29 -0.02
C ILE A 217 14.03 7.08 0.07
N ASN A 218 14.11 6.25 -0.98
CA ASN A 218 15.02 5.11 -1.00
C ASN A 218 16.51 5.54 -0.97
N ARG A 219 16.87 6.62 -1.69
CA ARG A 219 18.21 7.20 -1.61
C ARG A 219 18.52 7.76 -0.23
N GLY A 220 17.56 8.46 0.38
CA GLY A 220 17.68 9.00 1.74
C GLY A 220 17.87 7.89 2.78
N LEU A 221 17.05 6.84 2.73
CA LEU A 221 17.18 5.66 3.59
C LEU A 221 18.54 4.97 3.41
N PHE A 222 19.04 4.85 2.18
CA PHE A 222 20.36 4.28 1.91
C PHE A 222 21.49 5.10 2.54
N VAL A 223 21.46 6.43 2.39
CA VAL A 223 22.46 7.33 2.99
C VAL A 223 22.40 7.28 4.52
N MET A 224 21.21 7.28 5.10
CA MET A 224 21.02 7.15 6.55
C MET A 224 21.52 5.81 7.08
N GLY A 225 21.27 4.71 6.35
CA GLY A 225 21.79 3.39 6.68
C GLY A 225 23.32 3.34 6.64
N ALA A 226 23.94 3.93 5.62
CA ALA A 226 25.39 4.03 5.50
C ALA A 226 26.01 4.89 6.62
N ALA A 227 25.38 6.02 6.98
CA ALA A 227 25.80 6.86 8.09
C ALA A 227 25.69 6.13 9.44
N GLY A 228 24.66 5.30 9.62
CA GLY A 228 24.49 4.44 10.80
C GLY A 228 25.65 3.49 11.01
N LEU A 229 26.17 2.87 9.94
CA LEU A 229 27.37 2.02 10.00
C LEU A 229 28.61 2.81 10.46
N GLY A 230 28.80 4.02 9.95
CA GLY A 230 29.85 4.93 10.40
C GLY A 230 29.72 5.29 11.89
N GLY A 231 28.49 5.55 12.35
CA GLY A 231 28.18 5.81 13.75
C GLY A 231 28.51 4.61 14.64
N THR A 232 28.14 3.39 14.24
CA THR A 232 28.48 2.17 14.99
C THR A 232 29.99 1.95 15.04
N TYR A 233 30.72 2.22 13.95
CA TYR A 233 32.18 2.13 13.94
C TYR A 233 32.82 3.11 14.93
N LEU A 234 32.35 4.36 14.96
CA LEU A 234 32.83 5.36 15.92
C LEU A 234 32.49 4.97 17.37
N LEU A 235 31.30 4.43 17.61
CA LEU A 235 30.88 3.96 18.94
C LEU A 235 31.75 2.79 19.41
N ILE A 236 32.02 1.81 18.54
CA ILE A 236 32.92 0.68 18.83
C ILE A 236 34.33 1.18 19.10
N LYS A 237 34.85 2.12 18.29
CA LYS A 237 36.17 2.71 18.49
C LYS A 237 36.27 3.50 19.79
N TRP A 238 35.21 4.22 20.16
CA TRP A 238 35.13 4.95 21.43
C TRP A 238 35.09 3.98 22.62
N LEU A 239 34.22 2.97 22.59
CA LEU A 239 34.14 1.92 23.62
C LEU A 239 35.45 1.13 23.77
N ALA A 240 36.12 0.80 22.65
CA ALA A 240 37.41 0.12 22.69
C ALA A 240 38.52 1.00 23.32
N ARG A 241 38.47 2.32 23.09
CA ARG A 241 39.39 3.28 23.71
C ARG A 241 39.13 3.42 25.21
N ASP A 242 37.86 3.43 25.61
CA ASP A 242 37.45 3.52 27.01
C ASP A 242 37.76 2.21 27.79
N LEU A 243 37.58 1.04 27.16
CA LEU A 243 38.03 -0.24 27.73
C LEU A 243 39.56 -0.29 27.92
N ASN A 244 40.33 0.21 26.95
CA ASN A 244 41.79 0.30 27.11
C ASN A 244 42.19 1.25 28.26
N PHE A 245 41.49 2.38 28.41
CA PHE A 245 41.68 3.29 29.53
C PHE A 245 41.32 2.65 30.88
N CYS A 246 40.26 1.84 30.93
CA CYS A 246 39.84 1.13 32.13
C CYS A 246 40.82 0.00 32.50
N MET A 247 41.38 -0.71 31.52
CA MET A 247 42.43 -1.73 31.71
C MET A 247 43.75 -1.12 32.20
N GLU A 248 44.16 0.05 31.68
CA GLU A 248 45.35 0.76 32.19
C GLU A 248 45.16 1.22 33.65
N ASN A 249 43.97 1.72 34.02
CA ASN A 249 43.66 2.09 35.40
C ASN A 249 43.59 0.89 36.37
N LEU A 250 43.09 -0.27 35.90
CA LEU A 250 43.11 -1.53 36.67
C LEU A 250 44.54 -2.04 36.91
N TRP A 251 45.42 -1.94 35.91
CA TRP A 251 46.84 -2.26 36.07
C TRP A 251 47.54 -1.29 37.04
N GLY A 252 47.24 0.01 36.98
CA GLY A 252 47.71 1.02 37.93
C GLY A 252 47.24 0.75 39.37
N TRP A 253 45.98 0.35 39.56
CA TRP A 253 45.45 -0.05 40.87
C TRP A 253 46.09 -1.34 41.41
N SER A 254 46.39 -2.31 40.54
CA SER A 254 47.09 -3.54 40.96
C SER A 254 48.51 -3.26 41.47
N HIS A 255 49.20 -2.28 40.87
CA HIS A 255 50.51 -1.81 41.32
C HIS A 255 50.42 -1.00 42.62
N TYR A 256 49.36 -0.21 42.82
CA TYR A 256 49.13 0.55 44.05
C TYR A 256 48.80 -0.37 45.24
N LEU A 257 47.96 -1.40 45.03
CA LEU A 257 47.64 -2.41 46.04
C LEU A 257 48.82 -3.30 46.41
N LYS A 258 49.74 -3.59 45.48
CA LYS A 258 51.00 -4.30 45.77
C LYS A 258 51.95 -3.50 46.69
N ASN A 259 51.89 -2.16 46.65
CA ASN A 259 52.76 -1.30 47.47
C ASN A 259 52.21 -1.00 48.88
N ILE A 260 50.95 -1.31 49.17
CA ILE A 260 50.30 -1.04 50.48
C ILE A 260 50.33 -2.26 51.42
N GLY A 261 50.76 -3.44 50.94
CA GLY A 261 50.65 -4.72 51.67
C GLY A 261 51.80 -5.11 52.61
N ASN A 262 52.82 -4.27 52.85
CA ASN A 262 53.91 -4.60 53.79
C ASN A 262 53.71 -3.92 55.16
N PHE A 263 52.81 -4.48 55.97
CA PHE A 263 52.79 -4.28 57.43
C PHE A 263 52.61 -5.65 58.12
N PRO A 264 53.56 -6.13 58.93
CA PRO A 264 53.47 -7.43 59.57
C PRO A 264 53.03 -7.31 61.02
N PHE A 265 51.79 -7.68 61.34
CA PHE A 265 51.28 -8.08 62.67
C PHE A 265 49.94 -8.76 62.38
N GLY A 266 49.61 -9.99 62.75
CA GLY A 266 50.12 -10.95 63.71
C GLY A 266 48.89 -11.66 64.30
N ILE A 267 48.87 -13.00 64.26
CA ILE A 267 48.17 -13.90 65.22
C ILE A 267 46.62 -13.95 65.09
N GLN A 268 46.10 -15.00 64.44
CA GLN A 268 45.45 -16.23 64.94
C GLN A 268 43.92 -16.17 65.14
N VAL A 269 43.24 -17.02 64.35
CA VAL A 269 42.31 -18.10 64.74
C VAL A 269 41.17 -17.76 65.70
N ALA A 270 39.93 -17.78 65.18
CA ALA A 270 38.93 -18.85 65.39
C ALA A 270 37.83 -18.73 64.33
#